data_AF-A0A925UBL4-F1
#
_entry.id   AF-A0A925UBL4-F1
#
_cell.length_a   1.000
_cell.length_b   1.000
_cell.length_c   1.000
_cell.angle_alpha   90.00
_cell.angle_beta   90.00
_cell.angle_gamma   90.00
#
_symmetry.space_group_name_H-M   'P 1'
#
loop_
_entity.id
_entity.type
_entity.pdbx_description
1 polymer ?
#
loop_
_entity_poly.entity_id
_entity_poly.type
_entity_poly.pdbx_seq_one_letter_code
_entity_poly.pdbx_strand_id
1 'polypeptide(L)'
;MKAKINLSIEEKLVYKIKAYAEEQHTSVSELVEEYFKKVVEPPKKSNLIELVKSLPKVELPYPDDVDLTKQYYEENASKYGF
;
A
#
# COMPACT_ATOMS: atom_id res chain seq x y z
N MET A 1 -5.71 -19.48 17.68
CA MET A 1 -6.99 -20.04 18.16
C MET A 1 -8.10 -19.36 17.38
N LYS A 2 -9.12 -20.09 16.88
CA LYS A 2 -10.25 -19.49 16.15
C LYS A 2 -11.44 -19.28 17.09
N ALA A 3 -12.08 -18.11 17.02
CA ALA A 3 -13.32 -17.82 17.72
C ALA A 3 -14.53 -18.01 16.78
N LYS A 4 -15.68 -18.42 17.33
CA LYS A 4 -16.93 -18.56 16.57
C LYS A 4 -17.80 -17.34 16.77
N ILE A 5 -18.39 -16.84 15.69
CA ILE A 5 -19.37 -15.75 15.70
C ILE A 5 -20.68 -16.25 15.09
N ASN A 6 -21.81 -15.77 15.62
CA ASN A 6 -23.13 -16.00 15.05
C ASN A 6 -23.63 -14.67 14.44
N LEU A 7 -24.04 -14.70 13.19
CA LEU A 7 -24.48 -13.52 12.44
C LEU A 7 -25.90 -13.76 11.93
N SER A 8 -26.73 -12.72 12.00
CA SER A 8 -28.03 -12.70 11.33
C SER A 8 -27.85 -12.08 9.94
N ILE A 9 -28.31 -12.79 8.90
CA ILE A 9 -28.15 -12.39 7.50
C ILE A 9 -29.34 -12.92 6.71
N GLU A 10 -29.70 -12.23 5.62
CA GLU A 10 -30.77 -12.67 4.74
C GLU A 10 -30.48 -14.07 4.16
N GLU A 11 -31.47 -14.96 4.24
CA GLU A 11 -31.33 -16.35 3.81
C GLU A 11 -30.92 -16.47 2.34
N LYS A 12 -31.53 -15.66 1.46
CA LYS A 12 -31.18 -15.63 0.02
C LYS A 12 -29.73 -15.22 -0.22
N LEU A 13 -29.17 -14.36 0.64
CA LEU A 13 -27.77 -13.94 0.54
C LEU A 13 -26.82 -15.07 0.97
N VAL A 14 -27.20 -15.90 1.95
CA VAL A 14 -26.43 -17.10 2.35
C VAL A 14 -26.23 -18.06 1.18
N TYR A 15 -27.27 -18.30 0.39
CA TYR A 15 -27.15 -19.17 -0.79
C TYR A 15 -26.21 -18.60 -1.83
N LYS A 16 -26.34 -17.30 -2.13
CA LYS A 16 -25.48 -16.62 -3.10
C LYS A 16 -24.00 -16.63 -2.69
N ILE A 17 -23.72 -16.31 -1.43
CA ILE A 17 -22.32 -16.23 -0.95
C ILE A 17 -21.68 -17.61 -0.84
N LYS A 18 -22.45 -18.67 -0.54
CA LYS A 18 -21.94 -20.05 -0.56
C LYS A 18 -21.56 -20.48 -1.97
N ALA A 19 -22.43 -20.24 -2.95
CA ALA A 19 -22.14 -20.55 -4.35
C ALA A 19 -20.90 -19.78 -4.84
N TYR A 20 -20.81 -18.49 -4.51
CA TYR A 20 -19.63 -17.68 -4.81
C TYR A 20 -18.35 -18.23 -4.15
N ALA A 21 -18.40 -18.60 -2.87
CA ALA A 21 -17.24 -19.16 -2.18
C ALA A 21 -16.75 -20.48 -2.81
N GLU A 22 -17.69 -21.33 -3.24
CA GLU A 22 -17.37 -22.59 -3.94
C GLU A 22 -16.71 -22.33 -5.30
N GLU A 23 -17.25 -21.38 -6.08
CA GLU A 23 -16.65 -20.96 -7.37
C GLU A 23 -15.23 -20.40 -7.19
N GLN A 24 -14.99 -19.67 -6.09
CA GLN A 24 -13.66 -19.13 -5.75
C GLN A 24 -12.77 -20.12 -4.99
N HIS A 25 -13.17 -21.40 -4.88
CA HIS A 25 -12.44 -22.45 -4.14
C HIS A 25 -12.06 -22.05 -2.71
N THR A 26 -12.95 -21.33 -2.03
CA THR A 26 -12.77 -20.83 -0.66
C THR A 26 -13.99 -21.14 0.21
N SER A 27 -14.01 -20.62 1.44
CA SER A 27 -15.16 -20.76 2.36
C SER A 27 -15.71 -19.40 2.76
N VAL A 28 -17.00 -19.36 3.11
CA VAL A 28 -17.64 -18.15 3.65
C VAL A 28 -16.92 -17.64 4.90
N SER A 29 -16.44 -18.56 5.75
CA SER A 29 -15.66 -18.19 6.94
C SER A 29 -14.34 -17.51 6.57
N GLU A 30 -13.65 -17.99 5.53
CA GLU A 30 -12.41 -17.37 5.05
C GLU A 30 -12.68 -15.98 4.46
N LEU A 31 -13.71 -15.84 3.62
CA LEU A 31 -14.12 -14.55 3.04
C LEU A 31 -14.42 -13.50 4.12
N VAL A 32 -15.14 -13.90 5.18
CA VAL A 32 -15.45 -13.02 6.30
C VAL A 32 -14.21 -12.69 7.11
N GLU A 33 -13.33 -13.67 7.36
CA GLU A 33 -12.07 -13.47 8.08
C GLU A 33 -11.14 -12.50 7.33
N GLU A 34 -11.01 -12.65 6.01
CA GLU A 34 -10.25 -11.74 5.14
C GLU A 34 -10.84 -10.33 5.14
N TYR A 35 -12.17 -10.21 5.04
CA TYR A 35 -12.84 -8.92 5.11
C TYR A 35 -12.57 -8.23 6.46
N PHE A 36 -12.70 -8.96 7.56
CA PHE A 36 -12.38 -8.42 8.88
C PHE A 36 -10.93 -7.99 9.01
N LYS A 37 -9.97 -8.79 8.51
CA LYS A 37 -8.54 -8.41 8.46
C LYS A 37 -8.35 -7.09 7.74
N LYS A 38 -9.00 -6.91 6.59
CA LYS A 38 -8.93 -5.67 5.80
C LYS A 38 -9.57 -4.48 6.51
N VAL A 39 -10.69 -4.68 7.21
CA VAL A 39 -11.38 -3.62 7.97
C VAL A 39 -10.55 -3.13 9.16
N VAL A 40 -9.84 -4.04 9.84
CA VAL A 40 -8.99 -3.70 11.00
C VAL A 40 -7.55 -3.36 10.61
N GLU A 41 -7.20 -3.46 9.33
CA GLU A 41 -5.86 -3.16 8.86
C GLU A 41 -5.57 -1.67 9.11
N PRO A 42 -4.54 -1.33 9.90
CA PRO A 42 -4.20 0.06 10.13
C PRO A 42 -3.87 0.72 8.79
N PRO A 43 -4.24 1.99 8.56
CA PRO A 43 -3.85 2.69 7.35
C PRO A 43 -2.32 2.59 7.23
N LYS A 44 -1.84 2.14 6.06
CA LYS A 44 -0.41 2.10 5.78
C LYS A 44 0.13 3.50 6.06
N LYS A 45 0.91 3.64 7.12
CA LYS A 45 1.71 4.84 7.34
C LYS A 45 2.69 4.85 6.18
N SER A 46 2.41 5.64 5.15
CA SER A 46 3.37 5.96 4.11
C SER A 46 4.63 6.41 4.83
N ASN A 47 5.68 5.60 4.76
CA ASN A 47 6.94 5.99 5.37
C ASN A 47 7.43 7.26 4.65
N LEU A 48 8.21 8.10 5.33
CA LEU A 48 8.68 9.38 4.76
C LEU A 48 9.35 9.17 3.39
N ILE A 49 10.02 8.02 3.21
CA ILE A 49 10.72 7.65 1.98
C ILE A 49 9.74 7.41 0.83
N GLU A 50 8.64 6.69 1.07
CA GLU A 50 7.56 6.43 0.09
C GLU A 50 6.85 7.73 -0.28
N LEU A 51 6.62 8.62 0.70
CA LEU A 51 6.06 9.94 0.43
C LEU A 51 6.98 10.74 -0.50
N VAL A 52 8.28 10.83 -0.20
CA VAL A 52 9.26 11.53 -1.05
C VAL A 52 9.33 10.91 -2.45
N LYS A 53 9.28 9.58 -2.56
CA LYS A 53 9.25 8.88 -3.87
C LYS A 53 7.96 9.12 -4.66
N SER A 54 6.85 9.38 -3.97
CA SER A 54 5.54 9.64 -4.58
C SER A 54 5.35 11.08 -5.04
N LEU A 55 6.24 12.01 -4.64
CA LEU A 55 6.18 13.39 -5.10
C LEU A 55 6.38 13.46 -6.62
N PRO A 56 5.60 14.29 -7.33
CA PRO A 56 5.78 14.47 -8.76
C PRO A 56 7.21 14.94 -9.04
N LYS A 57 7.88 14.29 -9.99
CA LYS A 57 9.17 14.76 -10.47
C LYS A 57 8.98 16.15 -11.06
N VAL A 58 9.70 17.12 -10.53
CA VAL A 58 9.77 18.46 -11.10
C VAL A 58 10.57 18.35 -12.39
N GLU A 59 10.05 18.88 -13.49
CA GLU A 59 10.85 19.08 -14.71
C GLU A 59 11.93 20.11 -14.39
N LEU A 60 13.15 19.62 -14.23
CA LEU A 60 14.30 20.49 -14.04
C LEU A 60 14.75 21.01 -15.41
N PRO A 61 15.24 22.26 -15.51
CA PRO A 61 15.77 22.81 -16.75
C PRO A 61 17.14 22.20 -17.15
N TYR A 62 17.51 21.07 -16.54
CA TYR A 62 18.77 20.39 -16.74
C TYR A 62 18.54 19.06 -17.46
N PRO A 63 19.43 18.68 -18.39
CA PRO A 63 19.43 17.34 -18.98
C PRO A 63 19.50 16.22 -17.92
N ASP A 64 18.85 15.08 -18.18
CA ASP A 64 18.78 13.93 -17.25
C ASP A 64 20.15 13.31 -16.90
N ASP A 65 21.18 13.59 -17.70
CA ASP A 65 22.56 13.14 -17.52
C ASP A 65 23.41 14.07 -16.63
N VAL A 66 22.86 15.20 -16.18
CA VAL A 66 23.56 16.10 -15.26
C VAL A 66 23.55 15.53 -13.84
N ASP A 67 24.73 15.16 -13.34
CA ASP A 67 24.93 14.81 -11.94
C ASP A 67 24.96 16.08 -11.06
N LEU A 68 23.76 16.53 -10.66
CA LEU A 68 23.57 17.69 -9.79
C LEU A 68 24.25 17.51 -8.42
N THR A 69 24.45 16.26 -7.97
CA THR A 69 25.14 15.98 -6.71
C THR A 69 26.60 16.36 -6.84
N LYS A 70 27.25 15.89 -7.90
CA LYS A 70 28.64 16.23 -8.20
C LYS A 70 28.83 17.74 -8.36
N GLN A 71 27.96 18.39 -9.14
CA GLN A 71 28.01 19.84 -9.33
C GLN A 71 27.88 20.61 -8.01
N TYR A 72 26.95 20.22 -7.14
CA TYR A 72 26.79 20.84 -5.82
C TYR A 72 28.09 20.76 -5.00
N TYR A 73 28.75 19.60 -4.98
CA TYR A 73 30.01 19.46 -4.23
C TYR A 73 31.17 20.23 -4.88
N GLU A 74 31.27 20.26 -6.20
CA GLU A 74 32.31 21.03 -6.91
C GLU A 74 32.16 22.54 -6.67
N GLU A 75 30.94 23.07 -6.73
CA GLU A 75 30.67 24.49 -6.46
C GLU A 75 30.94 24.87 -5.01
N ASN A 76 30.59 23.97 -4.07
CA ASN A 76 30.76 24.20 -2.64
C ASN A 76 32.14 23.78 -2.09
N ALA A 77 32.98 23.10 -2.88
CA ALA A 77 34.34 22.69 -2.48
C ALA A 77 35.17 23.91 -2.02
N SER A 78 35.06 25.01 -2.75
CA SER A 78 35.72 26.28 -2.42
C SER A 78 35.28 26.89 -1.07
N LYS A 79 34.07 26.58 -0.61
CA LYS A 79 33.47 27.12 0.62
C LYS A 79 33.70 26.22 1.83
N TYR A 80 33.79 24.91 1.63
CA TYR A 80 33.90 23.92 2.73
C TYR A 80 35.24 23.17 2.77
N GLY A 81 36.16 23.44 1.82
CA GLY A 81 37.56 23.00 1.90
C GLY A 81 37.78 21.50 1.70
N PHE A 82 37.00 20.87 0.82
CA PHE A 82 37.24 19.48 0.39
C PHE A 82 38.20 19.44 -0.80
#